data_AF-A0A496VAG2-F1
#
_entry.id   AF-A0A496VAG2-F1
#
_cell.length_a   1.000
_cell.length_b   1.000
_cell.length_c   1.000
_cell.angle_alpha   90.00
_cell.angle_beta   90.00
_cell.angle_gamma   90.00
#
_symmetry.space_group_name_H-M   'P 1'
#
loop_
_entity.id
_entity.type
_entity.pdbx_description
1 polymer ?
#
loop_
_entity_poly.entity_id
_entity_poly.type
_entity_poly.pdbx_seq_one_letter_code
_entity_poly.pdbx_strand_id
1 'polypeptide(L)'
;MLKISKLFIKHKTSTMQKNTPQTSSDTVFEQEINRVKELGQKQYAHWDNELFIDICKGAAQLCWNSIRKQSNRDKVFAAYMELIREGIGCAYITQSLSSGHYKYLIKNQKTLNKFLGITWKSFLEYCLIKEMPLTISQVPAQQQLDLMVKVWNLGENIRQETPWKGLYILSRAEELPTLTKIEKFLVDTMAPLLRPPAPARWQPPFRVSIIDGSNIHDDFLPGDMHQVAPSVICVHDRRLAGVYGGIFINNEPNTLLLHNQCLGHSQNDDCNIALEFEHSSVKIQSHRVDLTRLGEHHSHLLCSGGQLLVSAVDSQRIWQVVTG
;
A
#
# COMPACT_ATOMS: atom_id res chain seq x y z
N MET A 1 -2.12 11.33 17.57
CA MET A 1 -3.44 11.73 17.04
C MET A 1 -3.41 13.23 16.73
N LEU A 2 -2.77 13.60 15.60
CA LEU A 2 -2.17 14.92 15.35
C LEU A 2 -3.10 15.88 14.57
N LYS A 3 -3.29 17.08 15.13
CA LYS A 3 -3.57 18.44 14.60
C LYS A 3 -4.51 18.72 13.40
N ILE A 4 -4.86 17.78 12.53
CA ILE A 4 -5.62 18.12 11.30
C ILE A 4 -7.06 18.52 11.61
N SER A 5 -7.70 17.93 12.62
CA SER A 5 -9.02 18.35 13.09
C SER A 5 -9.07 19.79 13.63
N LYS A 6 -7.92 20.40 13.98
CA LYS A 6 -7.86 21.82 14.37
C LYS A 6 -7.59 22.78 13.20
N LEU A 7 -7.09 22.29 12.05
CA LEU A 7 -6.82 23.11 10.87
C LEU A 7 -8.12 23.52 10.13
N PHE A 8 -9.18 22.72 10.21
CA PHE A 8 -10.44 22.98 9.50
C PHE A 8 -11.36 24.04 10.14
N ILE A 9 -11.06 24.57 11.34
CA ILE A 9 -11.98 25.45 12.09
C ILE A 9 -11.61 26.95 12.03
N LYS A 10 -10.48 27.35 11.42
CA LYS A 10 -10.09 28.79 11.34
C LYS A 10 -10.21 29.38 9.93
N HIS A 11 -11.43 29.45 9.38
CA HIS A 11 -11.71 30.39 8.28
C HIS A 11 -12.58 31.54 8.77
N LYS A 12 -11.94 32.71 8.93
CA LYS A 12 -12.58 34.02 9.13
C LYS A 12 -13.45 34.32 7.90
N THR A 13 -14.77 34.35 8.09
CA THR A 13 -15.72 34.91 7.11
C THR A 13 -15.49 36.40 6.97
N SER A 14 -14.85 36.82 5.87
CA SER A 14 -14.82 38.22 5.43
C SER A 14 -15.97 38.45 4.45
N THR A 15 -16.83 39.42 4.78
CA THR A 15 -18.07 39.72 4.06
C THR A 15 -17.80 40.64 2.87
N MET A 16 -18.29 40.20 1.69
CA MET A 16 -18.60 40.91 0.43
C MET A 16 -17.94 42.25 0.08
N GLN A 17 -17.34 42.28 -1.11
CA GLN A 17 -17.59 43.35 -2.10
C GLN A 17 -17.70 42.76 -3.52
N LYS A 18 -18.80 43.10 -4.20
CA LYS A 18 -19.08 42.76 -5.60
C LYS A 18 -18.29 43.69 -6.52
N ASN A 19 -17.43 43.11 -7.34
CA ASN A 19 -17.09 43.53 -8.70
C ASN A 19 -16.21 42.41 -9.29
N THR A 20 -16.50 41.90 -10.49
CA THR A 20 -15.61 40.89 -11.11
C THR A 20 -15.56 41.09 -12.63
N PRO A 21 -14.46 41.68 -13.14
CA PRO A 21 -13.88 41.32 -14.42
C PRO A 21 -13.34 39.89 -14.35
N GLN A 22 -13.26 39.20 -15.50
CA GLN A 22 -12.98 37.76 -15.64
C GLN A 22 -11.54 37.31 -15.26
N THR A 23 -10.81 38.09 -14.45
CA THR A 23 -9.39 37.93 -14.07
C THR A 23 -9.16 37.28 -12.68
N SER A 24 -10.17 36.71 -12.02
CA SER A 24 -10.09 36.36 -10.58
C SER A 24 -9.82 34.89 -10.21
N SER A 25 -9.85 33.94 -11.15
CA SER A 25 -9.72 32.52 -10.81
C SER A 25 -8.26 32.06 -10.72
N ASP A 26 -7.42 32.52 -11.64
CA ASP A 26 -6.02 32.10 -11.70
C ASP A 26 -5.19 32.71 -10.57
N THR A 27 -5.61 33.88 -10.08
CA THR A 27 -4.98 34.55 -8.93
C THR A 27 -5.13 33.76 -7.63
N VAL A 28 -6.27 33.10 -7.40
CA VAL A 28 -6.48 32.27 -6.18
C VAL A 28 -5.58 31.03 -6.20
N PHE A 29 -5.45 30.39 -7.36
CA PHE A 29 -4.57 29.22 -7.53
C PHE A 29 -3.11 29.57 -7.24
N GLU A 30 -2.60 30.66 -7.83
CA GLU A 30 -1.23 31.12 -7.63
C GLU A 30 -0.97 31.58 -6.18
N GLN A 31 -1.91 32.31 -5.58
CA GLN A 31 -1.81 32.76 -4.19
C GLN A 31 -1.69 31.59 -3.22
N GLU A 32 -2.51 30.54 -3.42
CA GLU A 32 -2.52 29.38 -2.56
C GLU A 32 -1.24 28.55 -2.70
N ILE A 33 -0.72 28.37 -3.92
CA ILE A 33 0.57 27.72 -4.17
C ILE A 33 1.71 28.47 -3.46
N ASN A 34 1.76 29.78 -3.59
CA ASN A 34 2.80 30.60 -2.96
C ASN A 34 2.72 30.53 -1.42
N ARG A 35 1.50 30.63 -0.86
CA ARG A 35 1.25 30.50 0.57
C ARG A 35 1.77 29.17 1.11
N VAL A 36 1.44 28.08 0.43
CA VAL A 36 1.80 26.72 0.87
C VAL A 36 3.29 26.47 0.74
N LYS A 37 3.91 26.95 -0.34
CA LYS A 37 5.37 26.89 -0.53
C LYS A 37 6.11 27.59 0.62
N GLU A 38 5.73 28.83 0.93
CA GLU A 38 6.37 29.58 2.01
C GLU A 38 6.21 28.91 3.37
N LEU A 39 5.02 28.37 3.66
CA LEU A 39 4.78 27.66 4.92
C LEU A 39 5.57 26.35 4.99
N GLY A 40 5.64 25.58 3.90
CA GLY A 40 6.42 24.36 3.81
C GLY A 40 7.90 24.61 4.12
N GLN A 41 8.50 25.60 3.46
CA GLN A 41 9.89 26.01 3.66
C GLN A 41 10.16 26.47 5.11
N LYS A 42 9.20 27.14 5.75
CA LYS A 42 9.35 27.62 7.13
C LYS A 42 9.20 26.52 8.18
N GLN A 43 8.42 25.48 7.90
CA GLN A 43 7.98 24.52 8.92
C GLN A 43 8.70 23.16 8.87
N TYR A 44 9.20 22.73 7.70
CA TYR A 44 9.85 21.43 7.56
C TYR A 44 11.29 21.56 7.08
N ALA A 45 12.20 20.93 7.82
CA ALA A 45 13.62 20.88 7.46
C ALA A 45 13.87 20.10 6.15
N HIS A 46 13.03 19.11 5.84
CA HIS A 46 13.13 18.26 4.66
C HIS A 46 12.18 18.68 3.53
N TRP A 47 11.82 19.97 3.46
CA TRP A 47 10.94 20.46 2.42
C TRP A 47 11.57 20.32 1.02
N ASP A 48 10.95 19.53 0.16
CA ASP A 48 11.36 19.37 -1.24
C ASP A 48 10.59 20.35 -2.14
N ASN A 49 11.26 21.44 -2.51
CA ASN A 49 10.65 22.48 -3.34
C ASN A 49 10.49 22.05 -4.80
N GLU A 50 11.36 21.18 -5.33
CA GLU A 50 11.24 20.73 -6.71
C GLU A 50 10.04 19.79 -6.86
N LEU A 51 9.92 18.82 -5.95
CA LEU A 51 8.77 17.93 -5.86
C LEU A 51 7.46 18.72 -5.71
N PHE A 52 7.43 19.72 -4.83
CA PHE A 52 6.24 20.57 -4.66
C PHE A 52 5.83 21.26 -5.96
N ILE A 53 6.79 21.85 -6.68
CA ILE A 53 6.52 22.55 -7.95
C ILE A 53 6.01 21.57 -9.02
N ASP A 54 6.55 20.36 -9.08
CA ASP A 54 6.07 19.35 -10.04
C ASP A 54 4.67 18.84 -9.71
N ILE A 55 4.34 18.67 -8.42
CA ILE A 55 2.97 18.39 -7.97
C ILE A 55 2.03 19.54 -8.37
N CYS A 56 2.47 20.79 -8.26
CA CYS A 56 1.68 21.95 -8.68
C CYS A 56 1.35 21.93 -10.18
N LYS A 57 2.34 21.62 -11.02
CA LYS A 57 2.18 21.51 -12.50
C LYS A 57 1.31 20.33 -12.93
N GLY A 58 1.17 19.30 -12.09
CA GLY A 58 0.42 18.09 -12.37
C GLY A 58 -0.84 17.96 -11.52
N ALA A 59 -0.70 17.32 -10.37
CA ALA A 59 -1.80 16.90 -9.50
C ALA A 59 -2.67 18.08 -9.04
N ALA A 60 -2.04 19.18 -8.59
CA ALA A 60 -2.77 20.34 -8.08
C ALA A 60 -3.53 21.06 -9.19
N GLN A 61 -2.90 21.28 -10.35
CA GLN A 61 -3.55 21.87 -11.52
C GLN A 61 -4.76 21.03 -11.96
N LEU A 62 -4.62 19.70 -11.98
CA LEU A 62 -5.71 18.79 -12.32
C LEU A 62 -6.85 18.89 -11.29
N CYS A 63 -6.52 18.84 -10.00
CA CYS A 63 -7.48 18.97 -8.92
C CYS A 63 -8.27 20.28 -9.05
N TRP A 64 -7.58 21.43 -9.15
CA TRP A 64 -8.18 22.75 -9.33
C TRP A 64 -9.12 22.82 -10.53
N ASN A 65 -8.66 22.34 -11.68
CA ASN A 65 -9.45 22.35 -12.92
C ASN A 65 -10.71 21.48 -12.80
N SER A 66 -10.64 20.37 -12.07
CA SER A 66 -11.77 19.45 -11.89
C SER A 66 -12.89 20.04 -11.02
N ILE A 67 -12.54 20.88 -10.04
CA ILE A 67 -13.49 21.49 -9.10
C ILE A 67 -13.85 22.94 -9.42
N ARG A 68 -13.31 23.53 -10.49
CA ARG A 68 -13.42 24.97 -10.82
C ARG A 68 -14.85 25.54 -10.84
N LYS A 69 -15.85 24.69 -11.11
CA LYS A 69 -17.28 25.09 -11.19
C LYS A 69 -18.04 24.91 -9.88
N GLN A 70 -17.41 24.35 -8.85
CA GLN A 70 -18.03 24.06 -7.56
C GLN A 70 -17.99 25.29 -6.65
N SER A 71 -19.02 25.48 -5.83
CA SER A 71 -19.14 26.66 -4.94
C SER A 71 -18.12 26.66 -3.79
N ASN A 72 -17.59 25.50 -3.42
CA ASN A 72 -16.61 25.29 -2.36
C ASN A 72 -15.17 25.09 -2.88
N ARG A 73 -14.92 25.33 -4.18
CA ARG A 73 -13.65 25.00 -4.86
C ARG A 73 -12.42 25.54 -4.13
N ASP A 74 -12.47 26.77 -3.63
CA ASP A 74 -11.33 27.43 -2.98
C ASP A 74 -10.97 26.72 -1.66
N LYS A 75 -12.00 26.31 -0.88
CA LYS A 75 -11.81 25.56 0.37
C LYS A 75 -11.25 24.16 0.13
N VAL A 76 -11.75 23.48 -0.90
CA VAL A 76 -11.31 22.12 -1.25
C VAL A 76 -9.88 22.15 -1.78
N PHE A 77 -9.56 23.10 -2.65
CA PHE A 77 -8.20 23.26 -3.15
C PHE A 77 -7.21 23.62 -2.04
N ALA A 78 -7.56 24.56 -1.17
CA ALA A 78 -6.73 24.90 -0.03
C ALA A 78 -6.48 23.70 0.90
N ALA A 79 -7.53 22.92 1.20
CA ALA A 79 -7.40 21.69 1.96
C ALA A 79 -6.48 20.67 1.26
N TYR A 80 -6.58 20.54 -0.06
CA TYR A 80 -5.75 19.62 -0.84
C TYR A 80 -4.28 20.05 -0.75
N MET A 81 -4.01 21.34 -0.94
CA MET A 81 -2.66 21.88 -0.87
C MET A 81 -2.05 21.77 0.54
N GLU A 82 -2.86 21.87 1.60
CA GLU A 82 -2.40 21.58 2.97
C GLU A 82 -2.02 20.11 3.15
N LEU A 83 -2.79 19.16 2.60
CA LEU A 83 -2.40 17.75 2.63
C LEU A 83 -1.13 17.47 1.83
N ILE A 84 -0.93 18.15 0.69
CA ILE A 84 0.33 18.06 -0.07
C ILE A 84 1.49 18.63 0.75
N ARG A 85 1.30 19.77 1.43
CA ARG A 85 2.31 20.38 2.29
C ARG A 85 2.76 19.43 3.39
N GLU A 86 1.81 18.90 4.16
CA GLU A 86 2.07 17.92 5.21
C GLU A 86 2.70 16.65 4.63
N GLY A 87 2.18 16.16 3.51
CA GLY A 87 2.66 14.95 2.85
C GLY A 87 4.13 15.04 2.40
N ILE A 88 4.55 16.17 1.82
CA ILE A 88 5.95 16.42 1.48
C ILE A 88 6.78 16.63 2.75
N GLY A 89 6.31 17.49 3.67
CA GLY A 89 7.02 17.83 4.90
C GLY A 89 7.31 16.63 5.81
N CYS A 90 6.43 15.63 5.82
CA CYS A 90 6.59 14.38 6.55
C CYS A 90 7.19 13.24 5.69
N ALA A 91 7.64 13.52 4.46
CA ALA A 91 8.16 12.54 3.51
C ALA A 91 7.20 11.37 3.20
N TYR A 92 5.89 11.62 3.26
CA TYR A 92 4.86 10.66 2.84
C TYR A 92 4.62 10.70 1.33
N ILE A 93 4.90 11.85 0.72
CA ILE A 93 4.91 12.06 -0.73
C ILE A 93 6.36 12.29 -1.13
N THR A 94 6.82 11.52 -2.09
CA THR A 94 8.22 11.48 -2.55
C THR A 94 8.36 11.53 -4.06
N GLN A 95 7.24 11.59 -4.79
CA GLN A 95 7.22 11.66 -6.24
C GLN A 95 5.99 12.42 -6.74
N SER A 96 6.06 12.83 -8.00
CA SER A 96 4.97 13.48 -8.74
C SER A 96 4.70 12.70 -10.03
N LEU A 97 3.55 12.97 -10.65
CA LEU A 97 3.26 12.51 -12.00
C LEU A 97 3.39 13.67 -12.98
N SER A 98 3.99 13.39 -14.14
CA SER A 98 4.06 14.37 -15.23
C SER A 98 2.66 14.72 -15.75
N SER A 99 2.53 15.91 -16.35
CA SER A 99 1.29 16.31 -17.02
C SER A 99 0.89 15.32 -18.14
N GLY A 100 1.86 14.68 -18.78
CA GLY A 100 1.65 13.61 -19.76
C GLY A 100 0.97 12.37 -19.15
N HIS A 101 1.40 11.95 -17.96
CA HIS A 101 0.76 10.84 -17.24
C HIS A 101 -0.70 11.14 -16.92
N TYR A 102 -1.03 12.33 -16.41
CA TYR A 102 -2.42 12.69 -16.14
C TYR A 102 -3.28 12.74 -17.40
N LYS A 103 -2.78 13.34 -18.49
CA LYS A 103 -3.50 13.35 -19.78
C LYS A 103 -3.80 11.93 -20.24
N TYR A 104 -2.85 11.01 -20.08
CA TYR A 104 -3.03 9.62 -20.42
C TYR A 104 -4.05 8.92 -19.50
N LEU A 105 -3.96 9.10 -18.18
CA LEU A 105 -4.87 8.49 -17.19
C LEU A 105 -6.32 8.96 -17.38
N ILE A 106 -6.53 10.25 -17.64
CA ILE A 106 -7.86 10.80 -17.93
C ILE A 106 -8.46 10.17 -19.19
N LYS A 107 -7.64 9.98 -20.23
CA LYS A 107 -8.05 9.35 -21.49
C LYS A 107 -8.33 7.86 -21.32
N ASN A 108 -7.55 7.17 -20.49
CA ASN A 108 -7.57 5.72 -20.32
C ASN A 108 -7.85 5.35 -18.86
N GLN A 109 -9.10 5.56 -18.42
CA GLN A 109 -9.58 5.44 -17.04
C GLN A 109 -9.33 4.07 -16.35
N LYS A 110 -8.77 3.09 -17.06
CA LYS A 110 -8.50 1.72 -16.57
C LYS A 110 -7.06 1.24 -16.83
N THR A 111 -6.14 2.11 -17.23
CA THR A 111 -4.75 1.67 -17.45
C THR A 111 -4.04 1.45 -16.13
N LEU A 112 -3.43 0.26 -16.00
CA LEU A 112 -2.62 -0.11 -14.85
C LEU A 112 -1.33 0.73 -14.78
N ASN A 113 -0.94 1.13 -13.57
CA ASN A 113 0.28 1.87 -13.26
C ASN A 113 1.52 1.23 -13.90
N LYS A 114 1.54 -0.10 -14.02
CA LYS A 114 2.60 -0.89 -14.64
C LYS A 114 2.88 -0.46 -16.09
N PHE A 115 1.86 -0.11 -16.87
CA PHE A 115 2.04 0.36 -18.26
C PHE A 115 2.68 1.73 -18.35
N LEU A 116 2.57 2.53 -17.29
CA LEU A 116 3.16 3.87 -17.21
C LEU A 116 4.51 3.87 -16.47
N GLY A 117 4.99 2.71 -16.02
CA GLY A 117 6.20 2.62 -15.21
C GLY A 117 6.08 3.38 -13.88
N ILE A 118 4.86 3.59 -13.37
CA ILE A 118 4.63 4.29 -12.11
C ILE A 118 4.67 3.27 -10.98
N THR A 119 5.58 3.48 -10.02
CA THR A 119 5.59 2.78 -8.74
C THR A 119 5.21 3.77 -7.65
N TRP A 120 4.62 3.33 -6.55
CA TRP A 120 4.23 4.19 -5.43
C TRP A 120 4.94 3.73 -4.18
N LYS A 121 5.27 4.63 -3.26
CA LYS A 121 5.87 4.25 -1.97
C LYS A 121 4.84 3.98 -0.89
N SER A 122 3.64 4.54 -1.00
CA SER A 122 2.57 4.29 -0.03
C SER A 122 1.18 4.45 -0.62
N PHE A 123 0.20 3.81 0.02
CA PHE A 123 -1.21 3.96 -0.34
C PHE A 123 -1.72 5.39 -0.16
N LEU A 124 -1.19 6.14 0.81
CA LEU A 124 -1.51 7.56 0.98
C LEU A 124 -1.01 8.40 -0.20
N GLU A 125 0.24 8.18 -0.63
CA GLU A 125 0.81 8.85 -1.81
C GLU A 125 -0.01 8.54 -3.08
N TYR A 126 -0.38 7.27 -3.29
CA TYR A 126 -1.29 6.86 -4.36
C TYR A 126 -2.60 7.65 -4.32
N CYS A 127 -3.23 7.73 -3.15
CA CYS A 127 -4.51 8.43 -3.01
C CYS A 127 -4.38 9.93 -3.26
N LEU A 128 -3.36 10.59 -2.71
CA LEU A 128 -3.19 12.04 -2.81
C LEU A 128 -2.73 12.50 -4.19
N ILE A 129 -1.81 11.77 -4.82
CA ILE A 129 -1.22 12.19 -6.10
C ILE A 129 -2.04 11.68 -7.29
N LYS A 130 -2.55 10.44 -7.26
CA LYS A 130 -3.31 9.88 -8.38
C LYS A 130 -4.82 10.03 -8.19
N GLU A 131 -5.39 9.37 -7.19
CA GLU A 131 -6.85 9.18 -7.12
C GLU A 131 -7.62 10.46 -6.83
N MET A 132 -7.14 11.27 -5.89
CA MET A 132 -7.87 12.45 -5.43
C MET A 132 -8.00 13.51 -6.53
N PRO A 133 -6.93 13.92 -7.25
CA PRO A 133 -7.07 14.83 -8.38
C PRO A 133 -8.00 14.32 -9.49
N LEU A 134 -8.06 13.00 -9.70
CA LEU A 134 -8.89 12.39 -10.75
C LEU A 134 -10.37 12.30 -10.37
N THR A 135 -10.68 12.10 -9.09
CA THR A 135 -12.03 11.66 -8.68
C THR A 135 -12.75 12.62 -7.73
N ILE A 136 -12.06 13.58 -7.10
CA ILE A 136 -12.67 14.44 -6.07
C ILE A 136 -13.87 15.25 -6.59
N SER A 137 -13.86 15.64 -7.86
CA SER A 137 -14.97 16.37 -8.50
C SER A 137 -16.27 15.56 -8.62
N GLN A 138 -16.18 14.23 -8.53
CA GLN A 138 -17.31 13.30 -8.60
C GLN A 138 -18.00 13.13 -7.23
N VAL A 139 -17.35 13.58 -6.16
CA VAL A 139 -17.87 13.53 -4.79
C VAL A 139 -18.76 14.75 -4.56
N PRO A 140 -19.94 14.60 -3.91
CA PRO A 140 -20.78 15.75 -3.57
C PRO A 140 -19.98 16.81 -2.82
N ALA A 141 -20.10 18.08 -3.23
CA ALA A 141 -19.31 19.20 -2.71
C ALA A 141 -19.25 19.23 -1.17
N GLN A 142 -20.39 18.99 -0.51
CA GLN A 142 -20.51 19.00 0.95
C GLN A 142 -19.69 17.90 1.66
N GLN A 143 -19.31 16.82 0.95
CA GLN A 143 -18.61 15.65 1.50
C GLN A 143 -17.11 15.61 1.14
N GLN A 144 -16.64 16.48 0.25
CA GLN A 144 -15.27 16.43 -0.27
C GLN A 144 -14.22 16.62 0.84
N LEU A 145 -14.41 17.61 1.72
CA LEU A 145 -13.47 17.87 2.82
C LEU A 145 -13.41 16.70 3.81
N ASP A 146 -14.55 16.14 4.19
CA ASP A 146 -14.63 14.98 5.08
C ASP A 146 -13.94 13.75 4.47
N LEU A 147 -14.10 13.55 3.15
CA LEU A 147 -13.41 12.49 2.44
C LEU A 147 -11.89 12.68 2.45
N MET A 148 -11.40 13.90 2.25
CA MET A 148 -9.96 14.19 2.26
C MET A 148 -9.34 13.92 3.62
N VAL A 149 -10.02 14.32 4.71
CA VAL A 149 -9.61 14.01 6.09
C VAL A 149 -9.62 12.49 6.32
N LYS A 150 -10.66 11.80 5.85
CA LYS A 150 -10.76 10.33 5.96
C LYS A 150 -9.61 9.63 5.25
N VAL A 151 -9.32 10.00 4.00
CA VAL A 151 -8.21 9.44 3.21
C VAL A 151 -6.88 9.66 3.92
N TRP A 152 -6.63 10.88 4.43
CA TRP A 152 -5.42 11.18 5.17
C TRP A 152 -5.28 10.32 6.43
N ASN A 153 -6.32 10.30 7.29
CA ASN A 153 -6.28 9.56 8.55
C ASN A 153 -6.09 8.05 8.32
N LEU A 154 -6.78 7.47 7.33
CA LEU A 154 -6.61 6.06 6.99
C LEU A 154 -5.20 5.78 6.47
N GLY A 155 -4.69 6.64 5.58
CA GLY A 155 -3.33 6.51 5.04
C GLY A 155 -2.25 6.62 6.11
N GLU A 156 -2.37 7.57 7.05
CA GLU A 156 -1.46 7.68 8.20
C GLU A 156 -1.55 6.46 9.11
N ASN A 157 -2.76 6.00 9.44
CA ASN A 157 -2.94 4.82 10.30
C ASN A 157 -2.31 3.58 9.65
N ILE A 158 -2.54 3.34 8.36
CA ILE A 158 -1.93 2.22 7.62
C ILE A 158 -0.40 2.26 7.69
N ARG A 159 0.22 3.46 7.67
CA ARG A 159 1.68 3.61 7.77
C ARG A 159 2.22 3.32 9.17
N GLN A 160 1.39 3.43 10.21
CA GLN A 160 1.77 3.13 11.59
C GLN A 160 1.63 1.63 11.93
N GLU A 161 0.98 0.87 11.06
CA GLU A 161 0.83 -0.58 11.19
C GLU A 161 2.10 -1.34 10.75
N THR A 162 2.06 -2.67 10.86
CA THR A 162 3.12 -3.55 10.34
C THR A 162 3.37 -3.32 8.84
N PRO A 163 4.64 -3.28 8.38
CA PRO A 163 4.99 -2.86 7.01
C PRO A 163 4.25 -3.60 5.89
N TRP A 164 3.99 -4.90 6.08
CA TRP A 164 3.30 -5.71 5.08
C TRP A 164 1.88 -5.22 4.77
N LYS A 165 1.15 -4.63 5.73
CA LYS A 165 -0.23 -4.18 5.51
C LYS A 165 -0.26 -3.05 4.47
N GLY A 166 0.60 -2.06 4.66
CA GLY A 166 0.70 -0.91 3.74
C GLY A 166 1.09 -1.34 2.34
N LEU A 167 2.05 -2.27 2.21
CA LEU A 167 2.49 -2.79 0.91
C LEU A 167 1.45 -3.68 0.24
N TYR A 168 0.75 -4.53 1.00
CA TYR A 168 -0.32 -5.35 0.46
C TYR A 168 -1.49 -4.50 -0.05
N ILE A 169 -1.96 -3.55 0.77
CA ILE A 169 -3.00 -2.59 0.37
C ILE A 169 -2.55 -1.82 -0.88
N LEU A 170 -1.29 -1.38 -0.92
CA LEU A 170 -0.77 -0.66 -2.08
C LEU A 170 -0.72 -1.52 -3.35
N SER A 171 -0.35 -2.80 -3.23
CA SER A 171 -0.35 -3.74 -4.37
C SER A 171 -1.74 -3.96 -4.98
N ARG A 172 -2.79 -3.67 -4.20
CA ARG A 172 -4.20 -3.77 -4.57
C ARG A 172 -4.85 -2.41 -4.83
N ALA A 173 -4.09 -1.31 -4.77
CA ALA A 173 -4.64 0.04 -4.79
C ALA A 173 -5.43 0.36 -6.07
N GLU A 174 -5.09 -0.27 -7.20
CA GLU A 174 -5.81 -0.09 -8.48
C GLU A 174 -7.18 -0.76 -8.51
N GLU A 175 -7.51 -1.61 -7.54
CA GLU A 175 -8.84 -2.19 -7.36
C GLU A 175 -9.79 -1.28 -6.59
N LEU A 176 -9.29 -0.17 -6.03
CA LEU A 176 -10.12 0.82 -5.35
C LEU A 176 -11.14 1.40 -6.34
N PRO A 177 -12.45 1.14 -6.18
CA PRO A 177 -13.42 1.54 -7.21
C PRO A 177 -13.63 3.06 -7.28
N THR A 178 -13.57 3.72 -6.13
CA THR A 178 -13.66 5.18 -5.95
C THR A 178 -13.23 5.52 -4.53
N LEU A 179 -12.68 6.71 -4.32
CA LEU A 179 -12.27 7.19 -2.99
C LEU A 179 -13.41 7.12 -1.95
N THR A 180 -14.68 7.30 -2.35
CA THR A 180 -15.82 7.19 -1.43
C THR A 180 -16.03 5.78 -0.85
N LYS A 181 -15.41 4.76 -1.45
CA LYS A 181 -15.46 3.36 -1.02
C LYS A 181 -14.17 2.90 -0.32
N ILE A 182 -13.27 3.82 0.03
CA ILE A 182 -11.95 3.48 0.61
C ILE A 182 -12.04 2.57 1.84
N GLU A 183 -12.94 2.83 2.78
CA GLU A 183 -13.08 1.99 3.99
C GLU A 183 -13.52 0.57 3.65
N LYS A 184 -14.53 0.44 2.77
CA LYS A 184 -14.99 -0.87 2.30
C LYS A 184 -13.88 -1.61 1.56
N PHE A 185 -13.16 -0.92 0.69
CA PHE A 185 -12.00 -1.49 -0.02
C PHE A 185 -10.95 -2.01 0.97
N LEU A 186 -10.57 -1.22 1.98
CA LEU A 186 -9.59 -1.63 2.98
C LEU A 186 -10.06 -2.86 3.77
N VAL A 187 -11.32 -2.88 4.21
CA VAL A 187 -11.90 -4.04 4.92
C VAL A 187 -11.93 -5.27 4.03
N ASP A 188 -12.47 -5.17 2.82
CA ASP A 188 -12.59 -6.30 1.88
C ASP A 188 -11.21 -6.84 1.49
N THR A 189 -10.20 -5.97 1.36
CA THR A 189 -8.81 -6.33 1.03
C THR A 189 -8.11 -7.03 2.20
N MET A 190 -8.29 -6.54 3.43
CA MET A 190 -7.56 -7.04 4.60
C MET A 190 -8.25 -8.21 5.31
N ALA A 191 -9.57 -8.29 5.27
CA ALA A 191 -10.33 -9.31 5.99
C ALA A 191 -9.93 -10.76 5.66
N PRO A 192 -9.65 -11.14 4.39
CA PRO A 192 -9.18 -12.48 4.06
C PRO A 192 -7.85 -12.83 4.73
N LEU A 193 -6.94 -11.85 4.86
CA LEU A 193 -5.60 -12.09 5.43
C LEU A 193 -5.58 -12.23 6.94
N LEU A 194 -6.53 -11.57 7.61
CA LEU A 194 -6.63 -11.52 9.07
C LEU A 194 -7.58 -12.57 9.64
N ARG A 195 -8.33 -13.28 8.79
CA ARG A 195 -9.24 -14.35 9.23
C ARG A 195 -8.43 -15.59 9.60
N PRO A 196 -8.53 -16.09 10.84
CA PRO A 196 -7.94 -17.38 11.20
C PRO A 196 -8.49 -18.49 10.29
N PRO A 197 -7.63 -19.32 9.67
CA PRO A 197 -8.09 -20.48 8.93
C PRO A 197 -8.72 -21.50 9.89
N ALA A 198 -9.60 -22.36 9.36
CA ALA A 198 -10.05 -23.52 10.13
C ALA A 198 -8.85 -24.43 10.42
N PRO A 199 -8.77 -25.03 11.63
CA PRO A 199 -7.72 -25.99 11.93
C PRO A 199 -7.71 -27.12 10.92
N ALA A 200 -6.54 -27.39 10.38
CA ALA A 200 -6.40 -28.44 9.39
C ALA A 200 -6.46 -29.84 9.99
N ARG A 201 -7.03 -30.76 9.21
CA ARG A 201 -7.09 -32.18 9.56
C ARG A 201 -5.80 -32.92 9.26
N TRP A 202 -4.91 -32.33 8.44
CA TRP A 202 -3.64 -32.93 8.02
C TRP A 202 -3.80 -34.32 7.41
N GLN A 203 -4.83 -34.48 6.58
CA GLN A 203 -5.17 -35.72 5.89
C GLN A 203 -5.05 -35.54 4.37
N PRO A 204 -4.82 -36.63 3.61
CA PRO A 204 -4.80 -36.56 2.16
C PRO A 204 -6.18 -36.18 1.58
N PRO A 205 -6.23 -35.61 0.36
CA PRO A 205 -5.10 -35.40 -0.55
C PRO A 205 -4.24 -34.18 -0.17
N PHE A 206 -2.92 -34.34 -0.25
CA PHE A 206 -1.98 -33.22 -0.15
C PHE A 206 -1.73 -32.63 -1.53
N ARG A 207 -1.73 -31.30 -1.62
CA ARG A 207 -1.33 -30.55 -2.82
C ARG A 207 0.04 -29.93 -2.58
N VAL A 208 0.93 -30.09 -3.54
CA VAL A 208 2.27 -29.49 -3.50
C VAL A 208 2.38 -28.44 -4.61
N SER A 209 2.72 -27.22 -4.24
CA SER A 209 3.07 -26.13 -5.14
C SER A 209 4.50 -25.65 -4.84
N ILE A 210 5.12 -24.98 -5.81
CA ILE A 210 6.43 -24.35 -5.64
C ILE A 210 6.24 -22.85 -5.83
N ILE A 211 6.63 -22.08 -4.82
CA ILE A 211 6.77 -20.64 -4.91
C ILE A 211 8.21 -20.36 -5.31
N ASP A 212 8.39 -19.66 -6.43
CA ASP A 212 9.70 -19.25 -6.91
C ASP A 212 10.13 -17.96 -6.21
N GLY A 213 11.19 -18.04 -5.41
CA GLY A 213 11.79 -16.92 -4.69
C GLY A 213 12.31 -15.82 -5.63
N SER A 214 12.61 -16.12 -6.88
CA SER A 214 12.96 -15.09 -7.87
C SER A 214 11.82 -14.09 -8.13
N ASN A 215 10.56 -14.48 -7.86
CA ASN A 215 9.42 -13.55 -7.89
C ASN A 215 9.47 -12.50 -6.77
N ILE A 216 10.30 -12.71 -5.75
CA ILE A 216 10.54 -11.78 -4.65
C ILE A 216 11.74 -10.91 -5.02
N HIS A 217 12.89 -11.52 -5.29
CA HIS A 217 14.10 -10.84 -5.78
C HIS A 217 14.95 -11.83 -6.57
N ASP A 218 15.63 -11.40 -7.64
CA ASP A 218 16.37 -12.28 -8.56
C ASP A 218 17.36 -13.20 -7.83
N ASP A 219 17.96 -12.70 -6.75
CA ASP A 219 18.92 -13.40 -5.87
C ASP A 219 18.32 -13.88 -4.54
N PHE A 220 17.00 -13.91 -4.38
CA PHE A 220 16.40 -14.28 -3.11
C PHE A 220 16.70 -15.73 -2.75
N LEU A 221 17.31 -15.98 -1.59
CA LEU A 221 17.49 -17.34 -1.04
C LEU A 221 16.67 -17.51 0.24
N PRO A 222 15.50 -18.18 0.17
CA PRO A 222 14.63 -18.40 1.32
C PRO A 222 15.34 -19.10 2.49
N GLY A 223 15.37 -18.44 3.64
CA GLY A 223 15.91 -18.92 4.90
C GLY A 223 14.82 -19.18 5.93
N ASP A 224 14.98 -18.58 7.11
CA ASP A 224 14.02 -18.70 8.21
C ASP A 224 12.65 -18.15 7.83
N MET A 225 11.59 -18.77 8.36
CA MET A 225 10.21 -18.44 8.03
C MET A 225 9.38 -18.34 9.30
N HIS A 226 8.50 -17.34 9.38
CA HIS A 226 7.56 -17.21 10.48
C HIS A 226 6.25 -16.57 10.04
N GLN A 227 5.16 -16.92 10.72
CA GLN A 227 3.84 -16.39 10.44
C GLN A 227 3.66 -15.03 11.13
N VAL A 228 3.26 -14.00 10.38
CA VAL A 228 3.03 -12.63 10.90
C VAL A 228 1.54 -12.28 10.99
N ALA A 229 0.71 -13.02 10.24
CA ALA A 229 -0.74 -13.00 10.32
C ALA A 229 -1.27 -14.35 9.79
N PRO A 230 -2.56 -14.69 10.00
CA PRO A 230 -3.09 -16.00 9.65
C PRO A 230 -2.82 -16.47 8.21
N SER A 231 -2.80 -15.56 7.23
CA SER A 231 -2.48 -15.88 5.84
C SER A 231 -1.25 -15.11 5.31
N VAL A 232 -0.37 -14.65 6.19
CA VAL A 232 0.83 -13.89 5.80
C VAL A 232 2.06 -14.48 6.46
N ILE A 233 3.03 -14.86 5.64
CA ILE A 233 4.29 -15.46 6.08
C ILE A 233 5.45 -14.53 5.70
N CYS A 234 6.33 -14.32 6.67
CA CYS A 234 7.61 -13.67 6.47
C CYS A 234 8.66 -14.73 6.17
N VAL A 235 9.43 -14.54 5.11
CA VAL A 235 10.58 -15.36 4.72
C VAL A 235 11.80 -14.48 4.75
N HIS A 236 12.83 -14.86 5.49
CA HIS A 236 14.09 -14.13 5.55
C HIS A 236 14.96 -14.57 4.38
N ASP A 237 15.73 -13.64 3.80
CA ASP A 237 16.82 -14.05 2.91
C ASP A 237 17.97 -14.61 3.76
N ARG A 238 18.49 -15.80 3.39
CA ARG A 238 19.56 -16.47 4.14
C ARG A 238 20.92 -15.76 3.99
N ARG A 239 21.14 -15.02 2.90
CA ARG A 239 22.42 -14.36 2.58
C ARG A 239 22.42 -12.89 2.96
N LEU A 240 21.30 -12.20 2.73
CA LEU A 240 21.20 -10.75 2.80
C LEU A 240 20.41 -10.33 4.04
N ALA A 241 21.13 -9.89 5.07
CA ALA A 241 20.49 -9.31 6.25
C ALA A 241 19.61 -8.12 5.86
N GLY A 242 18.37 -8.09 6.38
CA GLY A 242 17.42 -7.03 6.09
C GLY A 242 16.62 -7.21 4.78
N VAL A 243 16.78 -8.33 4.07
CA VAL A 243 15.94 -8.68 2.91
C VAL A 243 14.92 -9.71 3.33
N TYR A 244 13.64 -9.42 3.06
CA TYR A 244 12.52 -10.25 3.46
C TYR A 244 11.53 -10.43 2.31
N GLY A 245 10.98 -11.63 2.22
CA GLY A 245 9.86 -11.99 1.36
C GLY A 245 8.57 -12.08 2.16
N GLY A 246 7.49 -11.54 1.61
CA GLY A 246 6.13 -11.79 2.08
C GLY A 246 5.45 -12.81 1.19
N ILE A 247 4.87 -13.86 1.78
CA ILE A 247 3.99 -14.80 1.08
C ILE A 247 2.56 -14.61 1.60
N PHE A 248 1.63 -14.40 0.68
CA PHE A 248 0.21 -14.26 0.96
C PHE A 248 -0.51 -15.54 0.56
N ILE A 249 -1.00 -16.24 1.56
CA ILE A 249 -1.65 -17.53 1.37
C ILE A 249 -3.03 -17.33 0.74
N ASN A 250 -3.32 -18.00 -0.38
CA ASN A 250 -4.61 -17.98 -1.07
C ASN A 250 -5.08 -16.59 -1.53
N ASN A 251 -4.16 -15.62 -1.67
CA ASN A 251 -4.50 -14.24 -2.00
C ASN A 251 -3.48 -13.66 -3.00
N GLU A 252 -3.94 -12.84 -3.93
CA GLU A 252 -3.07 -12.11 -4.85
C GLU A 252 -2.70 -10.72 -4.25
N PRO A 253 -1.48 -10.21 -4.49
CA PRO A 253 -0.35 -10.95 -5.06
C PRO A 253 0.14 -12.05 -4.11
N ASN A 254 0.54 -13.20 -4.64
CA ASN A 254 1.02 -14.32 -3.82
C ASN A 254 2.35 -14.01 -3.11
N THR A 255 3.14 -13.05 -3.63
CA THR A 255 4.44 -12.66 -3.06
C THR A 255 4.64 -11.14 -3.06
N LEU A 256 5.37 -10.63 -2.06
CA LEU A 256 5.88 -9.25 -2.02
C LEU A 256 7.33 -9.23 -1.56
N LEU A 257 8.11 -8.29 -2.09
CA LEU A 257 9.47 -7.98 -1.63
C LEU A 257 9.44 -6.87 -0.58
N LEU A 258 10.17 -7.06 0.51
CA LEU A 258 10.41 -6.06 1.53
C LEU A 258 11.90 -5.90 1.81
N HIS A 259 12.37 -4.66 1.78
CA HIS A 259 13.73 -4.30 2.19
C HIS A 259 13.71 -3.56 3.52
N ASN A 260 14.75 -3.80 4.31
CA ASN A 260 15.13 -3.07 5.52
C ASN A 260 14.17 -3.17 6.71
N GLN A 261 13.04 -3.89 6.60
CA GLN A 261 12.11 -4.13 7.69
C GLN A 261 11.46 -5.51 7.60
N CYS A 262 11.55 -6.26 8.69
CA CYS A 262 10.80 -7.51 8.86
C CYS A 262 9.30 -7.24 8.78
N LEU A 263 8.53 -8.17 8.23
CA LEU A 263 7.08 -8.00 8.08
C LEU A 263 6.38 -7.87 9.44
N GLY A 264 6.90 -8.50 10.49
CA GLY A 264 6.33 -8.45 11.83
C GLY A 264 6.95 -9.50 12.74
N HIS A 265 6.47 -9.56 13.98
CA HIS A 265 6.87 -10.60 14.93
C HIS A 265 6.12 -11.90 14.67
N SER A 266 6.73 -13.03 15.04
CA SER A 266 6.10 -14.35 14.99
C SER A 266 4.81 -14.35 15.80
N GLN A 267 3.73 -14.84 15.20
CA GLN A 267 2.57 -15.34 15.92
C GLN A 267 2.77 -16.86 16.04
N ASN A 268 3.12 -17.32 17.25
CA ASN A 268 3.24 -18.75 17.50
C ASN A 268 1.85 -19.37 17.55
N ASP A 269 1.49 -20.08 16.48
CA ASP A 269 0.42 -21.07 16.52
C ASP A 269 1.08 -22.43 16.77
N ASP A 270 0.92 -22.97 17.98
CA ASP A 270 1.44 -24.28 18.35
C ASP A 270 0.70 -25.37 17.54
N CYS A 271 1.30 -25.80 16.44
CA CYS A 271 0.81 -26.93 15.65
C CYS A 271 1.65 -28.17 15.96
N ASN A 272 1.13 -29.03 16.84
CA ASN A 272 1.81 -30.28 17.24
C ASN A 272 1.57 -31.41 16.24
N ILE A 273 2.09 -31.25 15.01
CA ILE A 273 2.12 -32.32 14.01
C ILE A 273 3.54 -32.85 13.88
N ALA A 274 3.69 -34.17 13.97
CA ALA A 274 4.98 -34.82 13.72
C ALA A 274 5.33 -34.70 12.22
N LEU A 275 6.49 -34.09 11.96
CA LEU A 275 7.10 -33.99 10.64
C LEU A 275 8.40 -34.80 10.65
N GLU A 276 8.56 -35.71 9.70
CA GLU A 276 9.82 -36.42 9.47
C GLU A 276 10.29 -36.14 8.04
N PHE A 277 11.42 -35.47 7.89
CA PHE A 277 11.98 -35.13 6.58
C PHE A 277 12.89 -36.25 6.08
N GLU A 278 12.70 -36.63 4.83
CA GLU A 278 13.54 -37.57 4.09
C GLU A 278 14.10 -36.89 2.83
N HIS A 279 15.04 -37.53 2.15
CA HIS A 279 15.56 -37.01 0.88
C HIS A 279 14.41 -36.83 -0.14
N SER A 280 14.19 -35.59 -0.59
CA SER A 280 13.12 -35.22 -1.53
C SER A 280 11.69 -35.54 -1.07
N SER A 281 11.41 -35.69 0.23
CA SER A 281 10.03 -35.87 0.73
C SER A 281 9.88 -35.49 2.20
N VAL A 282 8.64 -35.26 2.63
CA VAL A 282 8.28 -35.11 4.04
C VAL A 282 7.18 -36.10 4.40
N LYS A 283 7.31 -36.75 5.54
CA LYS A 283 6.22 -37.49 6.17
C LYS A 283 5.48 -36.55 7.10
N ILE A 284 4.19 -36.40 6.86
CA ILE A 284 3.25 -35.68 7.69
C ILE A 284 2.38 -36.73 8.36
N GLN A 285 2.57 -36.93 9.67
CA GLN A 285 1.99 -38.08 10.39
C GLN A 285 2.40 -39.41 9.71
N SER A 286 1.45 -40.17 9.17
CA SER A 286 1.68 -41.44 8.46
C SER A 286 1.75 -41.31 6.93
N HIS A 287 1.68 -40.09 6.39
CA HIS A 287 1.57 -39.86 4.96
C HIS A 287 2.83 -39.23 4.38
N ARG A 288 3.40 -39.85 3.36
CA ARG A 288 4.54 -39.33 2.61
C ARG A 288 4.05 -38.34 1.54
N VAL A 289 4.71 -37.19 1.47
CA VAL A 289 4.50 -36.15 0.46
C VAL A 289 5.83 -35.86 -0.23
N ASP A 290 5.86 -35.97 -1.55
CA ASP A 290 7.09 -35.76 -2.31
C ASP A 290 7.39 -34.26 -2.49
N LEU A 291 8.64 -33.89 -2.17
CA LEU A 291 9.20 -32.54 -2.28
C LEU A 291 10.39 -32.63 -3.23
N THR A 292 10.11 -32.84 -4.52
CA THR A 292 11.13 -33.14 -5.54
C THR A 292 12.28 -32.13 -5.49
N ARG A 293 13.53 -32.65 -5.35
CA ARG A 293 14.78 -31.88 -5.23
C ARG A 293 14.95 -31.11 -3.92
N LEU A 294 14.24 -31.48 -2.85
CA LEU A 294 14.57 -31.02 -1.50
C LEU A 294 15.88 -31.69 -1.04
N GLY A 295 16.88 -30.86 -0.71
CA GLY A 295 18.16 -31.30 -0.15
C GLY A 295 18.11 -31.58 1.36
N GLU A 296 19.25 -31.99 1.94
CA GLU A 296 19.33 -32.38 3.36
C GLU A 296 19.14 -31.18 4.31
N HIS A 297 19.69 -30.02 3.97
CA HIS A 297 19.55 -28.82 4.78
C HIS A 297 18.35 -27.98 4.31
N HIS A 298 17.41 -27.74 5.23
CA HIS A 298 16.18 -27.03 4.95
C HIS A 298 15.67 -26.25 6.17
N SER A 299 14.89 -25.20 5.90
CA SER A 299 14.06 -24.52 6.89
C SER A 299 12.60 -24.87 6.60
N HIS A 300 11.76 -24.91 7.63
CA HIS A 300 10.34 -25.18 7.45
C HIS A 300 9.48 -24.34 8.39
N LEU A 301 8.23 -24.11 7.98
CA LEU A 301 7.20 -23.46 8.78
C LEU A 301 5.90 -24.26 8.64
N LEU A 302 5.36 -24.68 9.78
CA LEU A 302 4.06 -25.33 9.87
C LEU A 302 3.02 -24.31 10.35
N CYS A 303 1.98 -24.08 9.56
CA CYS A 303 0.89 -23.16 9.88
C CYS A 303 -0.35 -23.93 10.33
N SER A 304 -1.05 -23.43 11.35
CA SER A 304 -2.30 -24.02 11.88
C SER A 304 -3.39 -24.25 10.84
N GLY A 305 -3.39 -23.43 9.78
CA GLY A 305 -4.30 -23.50 8.64
C GLY A 305 -4.03 -24.63 7.63
N GLY A 306 -3.18 -25.61 7.95
CA GLY A 306 -2.96 -26.76 7.08
C GLY A 306 -1.94 -26.56 5.98
N GLN A 307 -0.96 -25.71 6.25
CA GLN A 307 0.09 -25.39 5.30
C GLN A 307 1.46 -25.63 5.89
N LEU A 308 2.29 -26.35 5.15
CA LEU A 308 3.69 -26.55 5.46
C LEU A 308 4.49 -25.87 4.35
N LEU A 309 5.32 -24.90 4.72
CA LEU A 309 6.34 -24.35 3.85
C LEU A 309 7.68 -24.98 4.15
N VAL A 310 8.45 -25.27 3.11
CA VAL A 310 9.80 -25.82 3.21
C VAL A 310 10.69 -25.08 2.21
N SER A 311 11.90 -24.73 2.62
CA SER A 311 12.94 -24.16 1.74
C SER A 311 14.25 -24.91 1.91
N ALA A 312 14.98 -25.11 0.81
CA ALA A 312 16.31 -25.75 0.83
C ALA A 312 17.43 -24.70 1.00
N VAL A 313 18.63 -25.13 1.43
CA VAL A 313 19.73 -24.19 1.69
C VAL A 313 20.26 -23.47 0.44
N ASP A 314 20.20 -24.14 -0.70
CA ASP A 314 20.81 -23.74 -1.98
C ASP A 314 19.77 -23.53 -3.08
N SER A 315 18.51 -23.34 -2.72
CA SER A 315 17.41 -23.19 -3.67
C SER A 315 16.62 -21.91 -3.43
N GLN A 316 16.19 -21.27 -4.51
CA GLN A 316 15.19 -20.18 -4.48
C GLN A 316 13.76 -20.73 -4.32
N ARG A 317 13.58 -22.05 -4.28
CA ARG A 317 12.27 -22.68 -4.23
C ARG A 317 11.77 -22.77 -2.79
N ILE A 318 10.49 -22.45 -2.63
CA ILE A 318 9.74 -22.73 -1.43
C ILE A 318 8.66 -23.72 -1.81
N TRP A 319 8.76 -24.94 -1.29
CA TRP A 319 7.71 -25.93 -1.44
C TRP A 319 6.58 -25.59 -0.47
N GLN A 320 5.36 -25.53 -0.99
CA GLN A 320 4.16 -25.33 -0.21
C GLN A 320 3.31 -26.60 -0.29
N VAL A 321 3.10 -27.24 0.85
CA VAL A 321 2.21 -28.39 1.00
C VAL A 321 0.93 -27.93 1.68
N VAL A 322 -0.22 -28.18 1.04
CA VAL A 322 -1.55 -27.82 1.54
C VAL A 322 -2.40 -29.09 1.67
N THR A 323 -3.06 -29.24 2.82
CA THR A 323 -4.09 -30.28 3.03
C THR A 323 -5.44 -29.82 2.49
N GLY A 324 -6.13 -30.69 1.76
CA GLY A 324 -7.37 -30.40 1.02
C GLY A 324 -8.65 -30.42 1.82
#